data_AF-A0A1K2HM71-F1
#
_entry.id   AF-A0A1K2HM71-F1
#
_cell.length_a   1.000
_cell.length_b   1.000
_cell.length_c   1.000
_cell.angle_alpha   90.00
_cell.angle_beta   90.00
_cell.angle_gamma   90.00
#
_symmetry.space_group_name_H-M   'P 1'
#
loop_
_entity.id
_entity.type
_entity.pdbx_description
1 polymer ?
#
loop_
_entity_poly.entity_id
_entity_poly.type
_entity_poly.pdbx_seq_one_letter_code
_entity_poly.pdbx_strand_id
1 'polypeptide(L)'
;MMNKRSLLKSVLLGALMVSGLAANAADCKEYTPPADEVVIHYNRPDGNYADWGIHLWRSPNVGLTNWFVPLMPKGCDAFGVYFTQPLAKFGSSGKVNYIIHKGDVKEQGAKDMSFDSAKGKEVWINSGDPKIYFSKDEAVAAKK
;
A
#
# COMPACT_ATOMS: atom_id res chain seq x y z
N MET A 1 -11.68 -18.05 -62.73
CA MET A 1 -12.67 -17.58 -61.74
C MET A 1 -12.18 -17.95 -60.35
N MET A 2 -12.31 -16.99 -59.43
CA MET A 2 -12.18 -17.06 -57.97
C MET A 2 -10.79 -17.03 -57.32
N ASN A 3 -10.49 -15.81 -56.87
CA ASN A 3 -9.39 -15.34 -56.04
C ASN A 3 -9.64 -15.71 -54.56
N LYS A 4 -8.64 -16.20 -53.82
CA LYS A 4 -8.71 -16.29 -52.35
C LYS A 4 -7.50 -15.59 -51.73
N ARG A 5 -7.68 -14.28 -51.48
CA ARG A 5 -6.91 -13.52 -50.49
C ARG A 5 -7.26 -14.05 -49.10
N SER A 6 -6.28 -14.13 -48.19
CA SER A 6 -6.42 -13.99 -46.71
C SER A 6 -5.30 -14.78 -46.01
N LEU A 7 -4.60 -14.33 -44.98
CA LEU A 7 -4.42 -13.05 -44.27
C LEU A 7 -3.20 -13.32 -43.37
N LEU A 8 -2.21 -12.40 -43.31
CA LEU A 8 -1.18 -12.44 -42.28
C LEU A 8 -1.87 -12.31 -40.91
N LYS A 9 -1.77 -13.35 -40.07
CA LYS A 9 -2.12 -13.27 -38.66
C LYS A 9 -0.90 -12.75 -37.89
N SER A 10 -0.73 -11.43 -37.88
CA SER A 10 0.18 -10.78 -36.93
C SER A 10 -0.39 -10.94 -35.52
N VAL A 11 0.22 -11.81 -34.71
CA VAL A 11 0.01 -11.83 -33.27
C VAL A 11 0.94 -10.78 -32.68
N LEU A 12 0.45 -9.56 -32.47
CA LEU A 12 1.11 -8.63 -31.57
C LEU A 12 0.86 -9.11 -30.14
N LEU A 13 1.87 -9.73 -29.54
CA LEU A 13 1.92 -9.96 -28.10
C LEU A 13 2.05 -8.58 -27.43
N GLY A 14 0.94 -8.04 -26.92
CA GLY A 14 0.95 -6.82 -26.15
C GLY A 14 1.72 -7.03 -24.85
N ALA A 15 2.88 -6.42 -24.70
CA ALA A 15 3.60 -6.37 -23.43
C ALA A 15 2.77 -5.56 -22.43
N LEU A 16 2.19 -6.24 -21.44
CA LEU A 16 1.54 -5.59 -20.30
C LEU A 16 2.66 -5.06 -19.39
N MET A 17 3.13 -3.84 -19.64
CA MET A 17 4.03 -3.13 -18.74
C MET A 17 3.25 -2.79 -17.45
N VAL A 18 3.33 -3.66 -16.43
CA VAL A 18 2.91 -3.31 -15.07
C VAL A 18 3.95 -2.30 -14.57
N SER A 19 3.68 -1.03 -14.84
CA SER A 19 4.53 0.06 -14.43
C SER A 19 4.34 0.24 -12.93
N GLY A 20 5.25 -0.34 -12.14
CA GLY A 20 5.29 -0.13 -10.70
C GLY A 20 5.42 1.37 -10.39
N LEU A 21 4.76 1.83 -9.32
CA LEU A 21 4.86 3.23 -8.91
C LEU A 21 6.27 3.50 -8.36
N ALA A 22 7.10 4.15 -9.16
CA ALA A 22 8.28 4.86 -8.68
C ALA A 22 7.80 6.23 -8.20
N ALA A 23 7.64 6.39 -6.89
CA ALA A 23 7.21 7.65 -6.29
C ALA A 23 8.42 8.31 -5.62
N ASN A 24 8.84 9.47 -6.12
CA ASN A 24 9.71 10.35 -5.37
C ASN A 24 8.84 11.19 -4.42
N ALA A 25 9.03 11.00 -3.12
CA ALA A 25 8.26 11.73 -2.10
C ALA A 25 8.33 13.25 -2.28
N ALA A 26 9.44 13.77 -2.80
CA ALA A 26 9.64 15.20 -3.05
C ALA A 26 8.69 15.79 -4.12
N ASP A 27 8.15 14.96 -5.02
CA ASP A 27 7.23 15.39 -6.07
C ASP A 27 5.75 15.22 -5.66
N CYS A 28 5.52 14.62 -4.50
CA CYS A 28 4.21 14.26 -4.00
C CYS A 28 3.62 15.39 -3.14
N LYS A 29 2.32 15.61 -3.29
CA LYS A 29 1.60 16.61 -2.48
C LYS A 29 1.20 16.01 -1.14
N GLU A 30 1.20 16.83 -0.10
CA GLU A 30 0.64 16.46 1.20
C GLU A 30 -0.80 15.95 1.07
N TYR A 31 -1.09 14.86 1.78
CA TYR A 31 -2.42 14.26 1.82
C TYR A 31 -3.08 14.60 3.15
N THR A 32 -4.26 15.22 3.08
CA THR A 32 -5.12 15.42 4.26
C THR A 32 -6.29 14.44 4.18
N PRO A 33 -6.29 13.37 4.98
CA PRO A 33 -7.37 12.40 4.92
C PRO A 33 -8.69 12.92 5.50
N PRO A 34 -9.83 12.41 5.00
CA PRO A 34 -11.10 12.53 5.69
C PRO A 34 -11.03 11.92 7.10
N ALA A 35 -11.80 12.50 8.03
CA ALA A 35 -11.78 12.08 9.43
C ALA A 35 -12.25 10.63 9.66
N ASP A 36 -12.95 10.01 8.72
CA ASP A 36 -13.45 8.64 8.77
C ASP A 36 -12.56 7.63 8.04
N GLU A 37 -11.41 8.06 7.53
CA GLU A 37 -10.41 7.17 6.92
C GLU A 37 -9.31 6.76 7.90
N VAL A 38 -8.77 5.57 7.66
CA VAL A 38 -7.51 5.10 8.21
C VAL A 38 -6.45 5.22 7.15
N VAL A 39 -5.30 5.81 7.48
CA VAL A 39 -4.18 5.96 6.56
C VAL A 39 -2.92 5.30 7.11
N ILE A 40 -2.25 4.54 6.26
CA ILE A 40 -0.93 3.97 6.54
C ILE A 40 0.03 4.55 5.52
N HIS A 41 0.94 5.40 6.01
CA HIS A 41 2.02 6.00 5.22
C HIS A 41 3.25 5.10 5.30
N TYR A 42 3.87 4.80 4.16
CA TYR A 42 4.98 3.88 4.05
C TYR A 42 6.12 4.49 3.23
N ASN A 43 7.28 4.62 3.87
CA ASN A 43 8.49 5.16 3.26
C ASN A 43 9.51 4.05 3.03
N ARG A 44 10.05 4.00 1.81
CA ARG A 44 11.23 3.19 1.49
C ARG A 44 12.40 4.10 1.09
N PRO A 45 13.62 3.83 1.59
CA PRO A 45 14.79 4.64 1.21
C PRO A 45 15.17 4.49 -0.26
N ASP A 46 14.80 3.37 -0.91
CA ASP A 46 15.04 3.14 -2.33
C ASP A 46 13.96 3.74 -3.26
N GLY A 47 12.90 4.33 -2.70
CA GLY A 47 11.77 4.90 -3.46
C GLY A 47 11.01 3.90 -4.33
N ASN A 48 11.28 2.59 -4.21
CA ASN A 48 10.71 1.56 -5.07
C ASN A 48 9.55 0.84 -4.40
N TYR A 49 8.33 1.20 -4.80
CA TYR A 49 7.10 0.63 -4.25
C TYR A 49 6.45 -0.40 -5.18
N ALA A 50 7.15 -0.83 -6.25
CA ALA A 50 6.63 -1.80 -7.19
C ALA A 50 6.27 -3.12 -6.49
N ASP A 51 5.00 -3.52 -6.63
CA ASP A 51 4.38 -4.72 -6.04
C ASP A 51 4.27 -4.72 -4.51
N TRP A 52 4.60 -3.60 -3.85
CA TRP A 52 4.33 -3.43 -2.43
C TRP A 52 2.87 -3.03 -2.23
N GLY A 53 2.15 -3.85 -1.48
CA GLY A 53 0.76 -3.62 -1.10
C GLY A 53 0.52 -3.91 0.37
N ILE A 54 -0.71 -3.69 0.82
CA ILE A 54 -1.13 -3.97 2.19
C ILE A 54 -2.24 -5.00 2.25
N HIS A 55 -2.03 -6.03 3.05
CA HIS A 55 -3.06 -6.97 3.46
C HIS A 55 -3.73 -6.45 4.72
N LEU A 56 -5.07 -6.33 4.72
CA LEU A 56 -5.88 -5.78 5.79
C LEU A 56 -6.93 -6.78 6.27
N TRP A 57 -7.20 -6.79 7.58
CA TRP A 57 -8.29 -7.55 8.16
C TRP A 57 -8.87 -6.87 9.40
N ARG A 58 -10.14 -7.18 9.70
CA ARG A 58 -10.81 -6.78 10.94
C ARG A 58 -10.89 -7.95 11.92
N SER A 59 -10.88 -7.64 13.21
CA SER A 59 -11.05 -8.64 14.27
C SER A 59 -12.48 -9.25 14.25
N PRO A 60 -12.66 -10.54 14.62
CA PRO A 60 -11.62 -11.45 15.11
C PRO A 60 -10.88 -12.24 14.04
N ASN A 61 -11.11 -12.07 12.72
CA ASN A 61 -10.29 -12.58 11.58
C ASN A 61 -11.07 -12.49 10.24
N VAL A 62 -11.62 -11.32 9.90
CA VAL A 62 -12.34 -11.12 8.63
C VAL A 62 -11.45 -10.30 7.69
N GLY A 63 -10.94 -10.96 6.66
CA GLY A 63 -10.10 -10.33 5.63
C GLY A 63 -10.85 -9.21 4.89
N LEU A 64 -10.21 -8.06 4.73
CA LEU A 64 -10.68 -6.94 3.92
C LEU A 64 -10.03 -6.92 2.54
N THR A 65 -8.87 -7.55 2.42
CA THR A 65 -8.12 -7.76 1.17
C THR A 65 -7.79 -9.24 1.00
N ASN A 66 -7.44 -9.66 -0.21
CA ASN A 66 -6.87 -10.98 -0.46
C ASN A 66 -5.33 -10.90 -0.35
N TRP A 67 -4.66 -11.96 0.11
CA TRP A 67 -3.19 -12.03 0.10
C TRP A 67 -2.60 -11.82 -1.31
N PHE A 68 -3.18 -12.45 -2.32
CA PHE A 68 -2.69 -12.34 -3.71
C PHE A 68 -3.16 -11.06 -4.43
N VAL A 69 -4.07 -10.31 -3.82
CA VAL A 69 -4.58 -9.03 -4.34
C VAL A 69 -4.60 -8.03 -3.18
N PRO A 70 -3.40 -7.56 -2.76
CA PRO A 70 -3.33 -6.60 -1.67
C PRO A 70 -3.92 -5.25 -2.10
N LEU A 71 -4.25 -4.42 -1.12
CA LEU A 71 -4.57 -3.03 -1.40
C LEU A 71 -3.29 -2.32 -1.85
N MET A 72 -3.28 -1.81 -3.08
CA MET A 72 -2.16 -1.05 -3.63
C MET A 72 -2.19 0.40 -3.13
N PRO A 73 -1.06 1.14 -3.18
CA PRO A 73 -1.02 2.53 -2.78
C PRO A 73 -2.10 3.37 -3.47
N LYS A 74 -2.74 4.24 -2.69
CA LYS A 74 -3.73 5.19 -3.22
C LYS A 74 -3.06 6.40 -3.87
N GLY A 75 -1.89 6.78 -3.35
CA GLY A 75 -1.11 7.92 -3.79
C GLY A 75 0.20 8.01 -3.01
N CYS A 76 0.81 9.18 -3.03
CA CYS A 76 2.02 9.49 -2.27
C CYS A 76 1.96 10.91 -1.70
N ASP A 77 2.74 11.16 -0.66
CA ASP A 77 2.96 12.45 -0.02
C ASP A 77 4.48 12.66 0.24
N ALA A 78 4.87 13.72 0.97
CA ALA A 78 6.29 13.96 1.26
C ALA A 78 6.92 12.90 2.20
N PHE A 79 6.13 12.00 2.80
CA PHE A 79 6.67 10.90 3.58
C PHE A 79 7.02 9.70 2.70
N GLY A 80 6.14 9.33 1.77
CA GLY A 80 6.27 8.14 0.92
C GLY A 80 4.96 7.84 0.20
N VAL A 81 4.65 6.56 0.00
CA VAL A 81 3.31 6.17 -0.49
C VAL A 81 2.33 6.04 0.67
N TYR A 82 1.03 6.21 0.41
CA TYR A 82 0.01 5.97 1.41
C TYR A 82 -1.09 5.03 0.91
N PHE A 83 -1.63 4.27 1.86
CA PHE A 83 -2.78 3.40 1.70
C PHE A 83 -3.92 3.97 2.53
N THR A 84 -5.15 3.93 2.01
CA THR A 84 -6.32 4.38 2.76
C THR A 84 -7.46 3.37 2.71
N GLN A 85 -8.22 3.27 3.80
CA GLN A 85 -9.44 2.48 3.89
C GLN A 85 -10.42 3.13 4.88
N PRO A 86 -11.74 3.15 4.61
CA PRO A 86 -12.70 3.67 5.57
C PRO A 86 -12.65 2.91 6.90
N LEU A 87 -12.59 3.63 8.02
CA LEU A 87 -12.50 3.06 9.37
C LEU A 87 -13.63 2.07 9.66
N ALA A 88 -14.84 2.33 9.15
CA ALA A 88 -16.00 1.46 9.30
C ALA A 88 -15.76 0.03 8.78
N LYS A 89 -14.83 -0.17 7.84
CA LYS A 89 -14.46 -1.50 7.33
C LYS A 89 -13.78 -2.37 8.40
N PHE A 90 -13.13 -1.75 9.39
CA PHE A 90 -12.51 -2.44 10.53
C PHE A 90 -13.50 -2.78 11.66
N GLY A 91 -14.80 -2.48 11.46
CA GLY A 91 -15.85 -2.70 12.45
C GLY A 91 -15.78 -1.70 13.61
N SER A 92 -16.53 -2.00 14.68
CA SER A 92 -16.66 -1.10 15.83
C SER A 92 -15.48 -1.14 16.81
N SER A 93 -14.55 -2.11 16.66
CA SER A 93 -13.44 -2.27 17.59
C SER A 93 -12.39 -1.16 17.51
N GLY A 94 -12.35 -0.41 16.41
CA GLY A 94 -11.30 0.58 16.14
C GLY A 94 -9.91 -0.01 15.92
N LYS A 95 -9.74 -1.34 16.00
CA LYS A 95 -8.46 -2.02 15.77
C LYS A 95 -8.24 -2.25 14.27
N VAL A 96 -7.15 -1.70 13.77
CA VAL A 96 -6.68 -1.85 12.39
C VAL A 96 -5.58 -2.90 12.39
N ASN A 97 -5.75 -3.98 11.62
CA ASN A 97 -4.73 -5.01 11.48
C ASN A 97 -4.24 -5.05 10.04
N TYR A 98 -2.91 -5.19 9.86
CA TYR A 98 -2.30 -5.11 8.56
C TYR A 98 -0.97 -5.88 8.45
N ILE A 99 -0.57 -6.16 7.20
CA ILE A 99 0.77 -6.58 6.81
C ILE A 99 1.13 -5.82 5.52
N ILE A 100 2.25 -5.11 5.51
CA ILE A 100 2.83 -4.56 4.27
C ILE A 100 3.71 -5.63 3.64
N HIS A 101 3.48 -5.97 2.36
CA HIS A 101 4.21 -7.05 1.70
C HIS A 101 4.35 -6.88 0.18
N LYS A 102 5.34 -7.59 -0.38
CA LYS A 102 5.56 -7.83 -1.80
C LYS A 102 5.69 -9.34 -2.02
N GLY A 103 4.64 -9.96 -2.58
CA GLY A 103 4.54 -11.41 -2.56
C GLY A 103 4.69 -11.93 -1.12
N ASP A 104 5.62 -12.86 -0.90
CA ASP A 104 5.93 -13.41 0.43
C ASP A 104 6.95 -12.60 1.24
N VAL A 105 7.53 -11.55 0.66
CA VAL A 105 8.41 -10.63 1.39
C VAL A 105 7.56 -9.69 2.22
N LYS A 106 7.70 -9.74 3.54
CA LYS A 106 6.94 -8.93 4.50
C LYS A 106 7.82 -7.85 5.15
N GLU A 107 7.21 -6.70 5.43
CA GLU A 107 7.83 -5.64 6.24
C GLU A 107 7.79 -5.92 7.74
N GLN A 108 8.40 -5.02 8.51
CA GLN A 108 8.31 -4.97 9.98
C GLN A 108 8.67 -6.29 10.67
N GLY A 109 9.67 -6.99 10.10
CA GLY A 109 10.16 -8.26 10.62
C GLY A 109 9.18 -9.42 10.45
N ALA A 110 8.36 -9.38 9.39
CA ALA A 110 7.39 -10.43 9.03
C ALA A 110 6.29 -10.70 10.07
N LYS A 111 5.98 -9.69 10.90
CA LYS A 111 4.95 -9.76 11.94
C LYS A 111 3.60 -9.27 11.42
N ASP A 112 2.55 -9.79 12.05
CA ASP A 112 1.20 -9.23 11.92
C ASP A 112 1.13 -7.95 12.76
N MET A 113 0.87 -6.83 12.09
CA MET A 113 0.87 -5.52 12.73
C MET A 113 -0.54 -5.09 13.07
N SER A 114 -0.67 -4.30 14.14
CA SER A 114 -1.94 -3.66 14.45
C SER A 114 -1.76 -2.37 15.23
N PHE A 115 -2.73 -1.47 15.08
CA PHE A 115 -2.85 -0.27 15.90
C PHE A 115 -4.30 0.02 16.24
N ASP A 116 -4.49 0.88 17.24
CA ASP A 116 -5.80 1.32 17.69
C ASP A 116 -6.09 2.71 17.12
N SER A 117 -7.16 2.84 16.35
CA SER A 117 -7.61 4.10 15.77
C SER A 117 -7.98 5.16 16.81
N ALA A 118 -8.22 4.77 18.08
CA ALA A 118 -8.41 5.70 19.18
C ALA A 118 -7.12 6.48 19.54
N LYS A 119 -5.94 5.94 19.23
CA LYS A 119 -4.65 6.64 19.39
C LYS A 119 -4.34 7.58 18.22
N GLY A 120 -4.94 7.31 17.07
CA GLY A 120 -4.74 8.03 15.82
C GLY A 120 -5.18 7.18 14.65
N LYS A 121 -5.73 7.82 13.62
CA LYS A 121 -6.21 7.15 12.39
C LYS A 121 -5.14 7.10 11.30
N GLU A 122 -4.03 7.77 11.52
CA GLU A 122 -2.88 7.77 10.62
C GLU A 122 -1.67 7.18 11.34
N VAL A 123 -0.90 6.38 10.62
CA VAL A 123 0.38 5.87 11.08
C VAL A 123 1.44 5.95 9.98
N TRP A 124 2.69 6.08 10.39
CA TRP A 124 3.85 6.21 9.51
C TRP A 124 4.83 5.06 9.76
N ILE A 125 5.24 4.39 8.69
CA ILE A 125 6.07 3.20 8.71
C ILE A 125 7.30 3.41 7.83
N ASN A 126 8.49 3.18 8.39
CA ASN A 126 9.73 3.16 7.62
C ASN A 126 10.10 1.71 7.28
N SER A 127 10.51 1.46 6.04
CA SER A 127 11.00 0.15 5.61
C SER A 127 12.18 -0.32 6.48
N GLY A 128 12.12 -1.58 6.93
CA GLY A 128 13.14 -2.16 7.80
C GLY A 128 13.08 -1.70 9.27
N ASP A 129 12.10 -0.89 9.65
CA ASP A 129 11.82 -0.52 11.04
C ASP A 129 10.54 -1.22 11.53
N PRO A 130 10.58 -2.06 12.58
CA PRO A 130 9.38 -2.70 13.11
C PRO A 130 8.41 -1.73 13.82
N LYS A 131 8.82 -0.48 14.10
CA LYS A 131 8.02 0.47 14.87
C LYS A 131 6.88 1.09 14.06
N ILE A 132 5.75 1.31 14.72
CA ILE A 132 4.63 2.12 14.23
C ILE A 132 4.76 3.51 14.85
N TYR A 133 4.71 4.54 14.02
CA TYR A 133 4.72 5.93 14.46
C TYR A 133 3.32 6.53 14.28
N PHE A 134 2.87 7.32 15.27
CA PHE A 134 1.62 8.08 15.21
C PHE A 134 1.88 9.57 14.92
N SER A 135 3.12 9.93 14.60
CA SER A 135 3.55 11.27 14.22
C SER A 135 4.47 11.18 13.01
N LYS A 136 4.18 11.95 11.95
CA LYS A 136 5.01 12.07 10.76
C LYS A 136 6.41 12.54 11.11
N ASP A 137 6.53 13.55 11.99
CA ASP A 137 7.82 14.12 12.38
C ASP A 137 8.70 13.12 13.11
N GLU A 138 8.13 12.33 14.02
CA GLU A 138 8.87 11.25 14.70
C GLU A 138 9.33 10.16 13.72
N ALA A 139 8.48 9.82 12.76
CA ALA A 139 8.82 8.84 11.73
C ALA A 139 9.92 9.35 10.81
N VAL A 140 9.88 10.64 10.43
CA VAL A 140 10.92 11.29 9.63
C VAL A 140 12.25 11.32 10.38
N ALA A 141 12.23 11.68 11.67
CA ALA A 141 13.43 11.70 12.51
C ALA A 141 14.06 10.30 12.69
N ALA A 142 13.28 9.24 12.48
CA ALA A 142 13.73 7.85 12.60
C ALA A 142 14.10 7.18 11.26
N LYS A 143 14.01 7.89 10.12
CA LYS A 143 14.48 7.35 8.83
C LYS A 143 15.97 7.00 8.95
N LYS A 144 16.34 5.80 8.47
CA LYS A 144 17.71 5.29 8.45
C LYS A 144 18.31 5.45 7.06
#